data_AF-A0ABD3WTR5-F1
#
_entry.id   AF-A0ABD3WTR5-F1
#
_cell.length_a   1.000
_cell.length_b   1.000
_cell.length_c   1.000
_cell.angle_alpha   90.00
_cell.angle_beta   90.00
_cell.angle_gamma   90.00
#
_symmetry.space_group_name_H-M   'P 1'
#
loop_
_entity.id
_entity.type
_entity.pdbx_description
1 polymer ?
#
loop_
_entity_poly.entity_id
_entity_poly.type
_entity_poly.pdbx_seq_one_letter_code
_entity_poly.pdbx_strand_id
1 'polypeptide(L)'
;MVYLNNVEVTALIDSGSMVTTVSNSFYLSLSNKPVLRSLDSLGLEVTIVDGSLLSYLGYIECTILIPFVSDFKLGVPILVVPDTGSDLNCPVVIGTNVIRLCRDYMMDNPSANRVPDSWDIAIDSIKCKPLTVRSTNMHAVSVEPYETVTINGIARNVDAGISEVVTENLENSKQLTIYPRMATVDHQGSYSKIQVRLCNMSAKCVTIKPKSDMSYK
;
A
#
# COMPACT_ATOMS: atom_id res chain seq x y z
N MET A 1 15.42 -5.90 -13.54
CA MET A 1 15.76 -7.16 -12.84
C MET A 1 15.73 -6.93 -11.34
N VAL A 2 15.26 -7.93 -10.60
CA VAL A 2 15.34 -8.02 -9.13
C VAL A 2 15.75 -9.46 -8.77
N TYR A 3 16.14 -9.71 -7.52
CA TYR A 3 16.33 -11.09 -7.04
C TYR A 3 15.27 -11.44 -6.01
N LEU A 4 14.54 -12.53 -6.25
CA LEU A 4 13.61 -13.13 -5.29
C LEU A 4 14.24 -14.40 -4.72
N ASN A 5 14.52 -14.43 -3.40
CA ASN A 5 15.22 -15.54 -2.74
C ASN A 5 16.50 -15.95 -3.47
N ASN A 6 17.28 -14.97 -3.92
CA ASN A 6 18.52 -15.12 -4.70
C ASN A 6 18.34 -15.66 -6.14
N VAL A 7 17.10 -15.76 -6.64
CA VAL A 7 16.82 -16.08 -8.05
C VAL A 7 16.60 -14.78 -8.81
N GLU A 8 17.42 -14.55 -9.84
CA GLU A 8 17.30 -13.39 -10.71
C GLU A 8 16.03 -13.49 -11.57
N VAL A 9 15.25 -12.41 -11.61
CA VAL A 9 13.97 -12.40 -12.33
C VAL A 9 13.65 -11.03 -12.94
N THR A 10 13.06 -11.06 -14.13
CA THR A 10 12.50 -9.86 -14.76
C THR A 10 11.23 -9.48 -14.03
N ALA A 11 11.16 -8.23 -13.59
CA ALA A 11 10.02 -7.71 -12.87
C ALA A 11 9.53 -6.39 -13.44
N LEU A 12 8.21 -6.21 -13.42
CA LEU A 12 7.52 -5.00 -13.80
C LEU A 12 7.44 -4.13 -12.57
N ILE A 13 7.87 -2.88 -12.66
CA ILE A 13 7.75 -1.93 -11.55
C ILE A 13 6.45 -1.18 -11.76
N ASP A 14 5.47 -1.42 -10.89
CA ASP A 14 4.11 -0.94 -11.07
C ASP A 14 3.64 -0.17 -9.84
N SER A 15 3.67 1.17 -9.95
CA SER A 15 3.12 2.06 -8.93
C SER A 15 1.60 2.01 -8.80
N GLY A 16 0.90 1.42 -9.78
CA GLY A 16 -0.55 1.20 -9.74
C GLY A 16 -0.96 -0.05 -8.96
N SER A 17 -0.03 -0.97 -8.69
CA SER A 17 -0.31 -2.17 -7.89
C SER A 17 0.03 -1.93 -6.42
N MET A 18 -0.93 -2.10 -5.51
CA MET A 18 -0.68 -1.97 -4.06
C MET A 18 0.20 -3.10 -3.50
N VAL A 19 0.18 -4.26 -4.15
CA VAL A 19 0.82 -5.49 -3.68
C VAL A 19 1.77 -6.03 -4.74
N THR A 20 2.84 -6.65 -4.29
CA THR A 20 3.76 -7.38 -5.17
C THR A 20 3.17 -8.75 -5.47
N THR A 21 3.21 -9.16 -6.74
CA THR A 21 2.68 -10.45 -7.19
C THR A 21 3.73 -11.26 -7.94
N VAL A 22 3.53 -12.57 -7.96
CA VAL A 22 4.32 -13.51 -8.75
C VAL A 22 3.42 -14.52 -9.44
N SER A 23 3.75 -14.88 -10.67
CA SER A 23 3.03 -15.90 -11.42
C SER A 23 3.20 -17.28 -10.78
N ASN A 24 2.16 -18.11 -10.87
CA ASN A 24 2.17 -19.46 -10.34
C ASN A 24 3.25 -20.32 -11.03
N SER A 25 3.42 -20.19 -12.35
CA SER A 25 4.46 -20.88 -13.11
C SER A 25 5.87 -20.57 -12.58
N PHE A 26 6.17 -19.30 -12.29
CA PHE A 26 7.46 -18.91 -11.72
C PHE A 26 7.61 -19.44 -10.30
N TYR A 27 6.60 -19.30 -9.45
CA TYR A 27 6.62 -19.86 -8.09
C TYR A 27 6.90 -21.37 -8.10
N LEU A 28 6.25 -22.13 -9.00
CA LEU A 28 6.46 -23.56 -9.14
C LEU A 28 7.85 -23.93 -9.68
N SER A 29 8.51 -23.02 -10.40
CA SER A 29 9.87 -23.21 -10.92
C SER A 29 10.97 -23.03 -9.87
N LEU A 30 10.69 -22.39 -8.74
CA LEU A 30 11.67 -22.18 -7.67
C LEU A 30 12.10 -23.53 -7.08
N SER A 31 13.41 -23.74 -6.95
CA SER A 31 13.97 -24.96 -6.36
C SER A 31 13.70 -25.04 -4.85
N ASN A 32 13.85 -23.92 -4.15
CA ASN A 32 13.55 -23.77 -2.73
C ASN A 32 12.29 -22.91 -2.55
N LYS A 33 11.13 -23.50 -2.81
CA LYS A 33 9.83 -22.79 -2.75
C LYS A 33 9.51 -22.40 -1.31
N PRO A 34 9.19 -21.12 -1.04
CA PRO A 34 8.57 -20.74 0.22
C PRO A 34 7.23 -21.44 0.41
N VAL A 35 6.80 -21.57 1.67
CA VAL A 35 5.48 -22.13 1.98
C VAL A 35 4.40 -21.16 1.49
N LEU A 36 3.51 -21.65 0.62
CA LEU A 36 2.30 -20.94 0.23
C LEU A 36 1.30 -20.93 1.41
N ARG A 37 0.90 -19.74 1.83
CA ARG A 37 -0.02 -19.52 2.95
C ARG A 37 -1.34 -18.95 2.44
N SER A 38 -2.44 -19.34 3.09
CA SER A 38 -3.77 -18.78 2.79
C SER A 38 -3.97 -17.42 3.47
N LEU A 39 -4.72 -16.53 2.80
CA LEU A 39 -5.21 -15.26 3.35
C LEU A 39 -6.63 -15.36 3.94
N ASP A 40 -7.29 -16.53 3.88
CA ASP A 40 -8.69 -16.69 4.27
C ASP A 40 -8.95 -16.23 5.70
N SER A 41 -8.00 -16.48 6.60
CA SER A 41 -8.07 -16.08 8.01
C SER A 41 -7.94 -14.57 8.26
N LEU A 42 -7.49 -13.80 7.27
CA LEU A 42 -7.24 -12.37 7.39
C LEU A 42 -8.39 -11.51 6.85
N GLY A 43 -9.36 -12.11 6.15
CA GLY A 43 -10.49 -11.37 5.55
C GLY A 43 -10.03 -10.31 4.53
N LEU A 44 -8.87 -10.52 3.87
CA LEU A 44 -8.30 -9.59 2.91
C LEU A 44 -8.84 -9.87 1.51
N GLU A 45 -9.61 -8.92 0.99
CA GLU A 45 -10.02 -8.89 -0.41
C GLU A 45 -9.09 -7.95 -1.19
N VAL A 46 -8.53 -8.45 -2.28
CA VAL A 46 -7.69 -7.66 -3.19
C VAL A 46 -8.50 -7.45 -4.46
N THR A 47 -8.62 -6.21 -4.89
CA THR A 47 -9.42 -5.80 -6.06
C THR A 47 -8.48 -5.30 -7.15
N ILE A 48 -8.78 -5.63 -8.41
CA ILE A 48 -8.05 -5.08 -9.56
C ILE A 48 -8.72 -3.79 -10.07
N VAL A 49 -8.11 -3.15 -11.08
CA VAL A 49 -8.53 -1.82 -11.57
C VAL A 49 -9.99 -1.77 -12.04
N ASP A 50 -10.54 -2.88 -12.55
CA ASP A 50 -11.93 -2.95 -13.03
C ASP A 50 -12.97 -3.18 -11.92
N GLY A 51 -12.55 -3.26 -10.65
CA GLY A 51 -13.42 -3.51 -9.50
C GLY A 51 -13.68 -4.99 -9.22
N SER A 52 -13.17 -5.92 -10.04
CA SER A 52 -13.26 -7.35 -9.77
C SER A 52 -12.20 -7.82 -8.76
N LEU A 53 -12.45 -8.97 -8.13
CA LEU A 53 -11.51 -9.56 -7.18
C LEU A 53 -10.31 -10.13 -7.91
N LEU A 54 -9.11 -9.78 -7.44
CA LEU A 54 -7.87 -10.42 -7.87
C LEU A 54 -7.90 -11.88 -7.45
N SER A 55 -7.82 -12.78 -8.42
CA SER A 55 -7.63 -14.20 -8.15
C SER A 55 -6.20 -14.46 -7.68
N TYR A 56 -6.04 -15.06 -6.50
CA TYR A 56 -4.75 -15.46 -5.96
C TYR A 56 -4.85 -16.85 -5.32
N LEU A 57 -3.72 -17.56 -5.30
CA LEU A 57 -3.59 -18.91 -4.71
C LEU A 57 -3.17 -18.85 -3.23
N GLY A 58 -2.62 -17.71 -2.81
CA GLY A 58 -2.14 -17.45 -1.47
C GLY A 58 -1.03 -16.41 -1.50
N TYR A 59 -0.29 -16.30 -0.40
CA TYR A 59 0.91 -15.47 -0.31
C TYR A 59 2.12 -16.29 0.13
N ILE A 60 3.30 -15.79 -0.24
CA ILE A 60 4.59 -16.31 0.19
C ILE A 60 5.37 -15.18 0.86
N GLU A 61 6.18 -15.54 1.86
CA GLU A 61 7.16 -14.64 2.45
C GLU A 61 8.47 -14.79 1.67
N CYS A 62 8.91 -13.71 1.01
CA CYS A 62 10.09 -13.72 0.15
C CYS A 62 11.06 -12.61 0.54
N THR A 63 12.36 -12.91 0.39
CA THR A 63 13.40 -11.88 0.42
C THR A 63 13.57 -11.32 -0.99
N ILE A 64 13.35 -10.01 -1.13
CA ILE A 64 13.64 -9.25 -2.35
C ILE A 64 14.96 -8.52 -2.17
N LEU A 65 15.84 -8.62 -3.17
CA LEU A 65 17.04 -7.81 -3.29
C LEU A 65 16.93 -6.92 -4.54
N ILE A 66 17.16 -5.63 -4.34
CA ILE A 66 17.10 -4.60 -5.38
C ILE A 66 18.54 -4.23 -5.78
N PRO A 67 19.02 -4.60 -6.99
CA PRO A 67 20.46 -4.63 -7.29
C PRO A 67 21.17 -3.28 -7.18
N PHE A 68 20.49 -2.19 -7.51
CA PHE A 68 21.06 -0.83 -7.48
C PHE A 68 21.07 -0.22 -6.07
N VAL A 69 20.36 -0.83 -5.12
CA VAL A 69 20.34 -0.46 -3.70
C VAL A 69 21.17 -1.49 -2.94
N SER A 70 22.49 -1.31 -2.95
CA SER A 70 23.45 -2.28 -2.41
C SER A 70 23.11 -2.70 -0.97
N ASP A 71 23.18 -4.01 -0.70
CA ASP A 71 22.84 -4.67 0.58
C ASP A 71 21.40 -4.54 1.08
N PHE A 72 20.50 -3.91 0.31
CA PHE A 72 19.11 -3.77 0.69
C PHE A 72 18.29 -5.03 0.40
N LYS A 73 18.01 -5.79 1.47
CA LYS A 73 17.16 -6.98 1.47
C LYS A 73 15.89 -6.72 2.23
N LEU A 74 14.77 -7.04 1.61
CA LEU A 74 13.44 -6.85 2.18
C LEU A 74 12.71 -8.18 2.30
N GLY A 75 12.30 -8.55 3.51
CA GLY A 75 11.29 -9.58 3.71
C GLY A 75 9.91 -8.99 3.50
N VAL A 76 9.19 -9.44 2.47
CA VAL A 76 7.84 -8.95 2.16
C VAL A 76 6.90 -10.08 1.76
N PRO A 77 5.60 -9.94 2.06
CA PRO A 77 4.59 -10.82 1.50
C PRO A 77 4.40 -10.54 0.01
N ILE A 78 4.36 -11.61 -0.78
CA ILE A 78 4.10 -11.58 -2.23
C ILE A 78 2.91 -12.50 -2.52
N LEU A 79 1.93 -12.01 -3.28
CA LEU A 79 0.81 -12.85 -3.70
C LEU A 79 1.23 -13.76 -4.85
N VAL A 80 0.87 -15.04 -4.76
CA VAL A 80 0.97 -15.97 -5.89
C VAL A 80 -0.34 -15.91 -6.65
N VAL A 81 -0.28 -15.50 -7.92
CA VAL A 81 -1.46 -15.35 -8.79
C VAL A 81 -1.49 -16.44 -9.85
N PRO A 82 -2.67 -16.88 -10.32
CA PRO A 82 -2.78 -17.79 -11.46
C PRO A 82 -2.09 -17.19 -12.69
N ASP A 83 -1.55 -18.07 -13.55
CA ASP A 83 -0.89 -17.62 -14.77
C ASP A 83 -1.89 -16.94 -15.72
N THR A 84 -1.60 -15.70 -16.09
CA THR A 84 -2.28 -14.96 -17.15
C THR A 84 -1.42 -14.95 -18.42
N GLY A 85 -2.03 -14.84 -19.61
CA GLY A 85 -1.32 -14.94 -20.89
C GLY A 85 -0.16 -13.93 -21.09
N SER A 86 -0.09 -12.89 -20.25
CA SER A 86 0.97 -11.86 -20.20
C SER A 86 2.20 -12.22 -19.34
N ASP A 87 2.13 -13.29 -18.54
CA ASP A 87 3.13 -13.57 -17.49
C ASP A 87 4.48 -14.08 -18.01
N LEU A 88 4.55 -14.43 -19.30
CA LEU A 88 5.73 -15.05 -19.92
C LEU A 88 6.96 -14.13 -19.95
N ASN A 89 6.78 -12.81 -20.01
CA ASN A 89 7.90 -11.86 -20.06
C ASN A 89 8.24 -11.25 -18.70
N CYS A 90 7.30 -11.28 -17.77
CA CYS A 90 7.43 -10.59 -16.49
C CYS A 90 6.67 -11.33 -15.40
N PRO A 91 7.23 -12.44 -14.87
CA PRO A 91 6.53 -13.26 -13.89
C PRO A 91 6.38 -12.57 -12.53
N VAL A 92 6.95 -11.38 -12.32
CA VAL A 92 6.89 -10.63 -11.07
C VAL A 92 6.41 -9.21 -11.35
N VAL A 93 5.43 -8.74 -10.58
CA VAL A 93 5.03 -7.33 -10.55
C VAL A 93 5.39 -6.77 -9.18
N ILE A 94 6.29 -5.81 -9.13
CA ILE A 94 6.70 -5.09 -7.92
C ILE A 94 5.69 -3.96 -7.69
N GLY A 95 4.90 -4.12 -6.63
CA GLY A 95 3.91 -3.13 -6.20
C GLY A 95 4.45 -2.12 -5.19
N THR A 96 3.58 -1.20 -4.77
CA THR A 96 3.93 -0.11 -3.88
C THR A 96 4.34 -0.55 -2.48
N ASN A 97 3.94 -1.75 -2.03
CA ASN A 97 4.44 -2.35 -0.78
C ASN A 97 5.97 -2.53 -0.76
N VAL A 98 6.61 -2.65 -1.92
CA VAL A 98 8.08 -2.74 -2.06
C VAL A 98 8.68 -1.41 -2.51
N ILE A 99 8.06 -0.72 -3.47
CA ILE A 99 8.57 0.55 -4.01
C ILE A 99 8.74 1.59 -2.90
N ARG A 100 7.79 1.66 -1.95
CA ARG A 100 7.85 2.58 -0.80
C ARG A 100 9.05 2.30 0.10
N LEU A 101 9.24 1.04 0.48
CA LEU A 101 10.38 0.64 1.33
C LEU A 101 11.72 0.93 0.66
N CYS A 102 11.81 0.72 -0.65
CA CYS A 102 12.99 1.06 -1.45
C CYS A 102 13.27 2.57 -1.43
N ARG A 103 12.25 3.41 -1.68
CA ARG A 103 12.37 4.88 -1.58
C ARG A 103 12.87 5.29 -0.20
N ASP A 104 12.26 4.79 0.86
CA ASP A 104 12.55 5.22 2.23
C ASP A 104 14.00 4.85 2.60
N TYR A 105 14.43 3.64 2.23
CA TYR A 105 15.83 3.23 2.42
C TYR A 105 16.80 4.13 1.65
N MET A 106 16.49 4.49 0.40
CA MET A 106 17.34 5.36 -0.42
C MET A 106 17.40 6.80 0.10
N MET A 107 16.33 7.28 0.74
CA MET A 107 16.32 8.59 1.40
C MET A 107 17.22 8.60 2.64
N ASP A 108 17.20 7.52 3.42
CA ASP A 108 18.04 7.38 4.62
C ASP A 108 19.50 7.02 4.29
N ASN A 109 19.72 6.37 3.15
CA ASN A 109 21.03 5.94 2.68
C ASN A 109 21.27 6.45 1.25
N PRO A 110 21.59 7.75 1.08
CA PRO A 110 21.87 8.31 -0.24
C PRO A 110 23.07 7.61 -0.87
N SER A 111 22.81 6.65 -1.76
CA SER A 111 23.85 5.92 -2.47
C SER A 111 24.29 6.71 -3.71
N ALA A 112 25.55 6.52 -4.12
CA ALA A 112 26.06 7.08 -5.37
C ALA A 112 25.58 6.31 -6.63
N ASN A 113 24.86 5.20 -6.45
CA ASN A 113 24.40 4.38 -7.57
C ASN A 113 23.28 5.09 -8.30
N ARG A 114 23.35 5.08 -9.64
CA ARG A 114 22.27 5.58 -10.49
C ARG A 114 21.04 4.68 -10.32
N VAL A 115 19.92 5.29 -9.95
CA VAL A 115 18.60 4.66 -9.92
C VAL A 115 18.14 4.41 -11.36
N PRO A 116 17.70 3.20 -11.72
CA PRO A 116 17.12 2.95 -13.03
C PRO A 116 15.85 3.78 -13.25
N ASP A 117 15.67 4.31 -14.46
CA ASP A 117 14.58 5.24 -14.78
C ASP A 117 13.18 4.67 -14.44
N SER A 118 12.97 3.36 -14.60
CA SER A 118 11.69 2.70 -14.24
C SER A 118 11.37 2.76 -12.75
N TRP A 119 12.39 2.68 -11.89
CA TRP A 119 12.24 2.84 -10.45
C TRP A 119 12.06 4.29 -10.06
N ASP A 120 12.80 5.20 -10.70
CA ASP A 120 12.69 6.63 -10.43
C ASP A 120 11.27 7.15 -10.75
N ILE A 121 10.73 6.79 -11.94
CA ILE A 121 9.36 7.12 -12.34
C ILE A 121 8.34 6.53 -11.35
N ALA A 122 8.50 5.26 -10.95
CA ALA A 122 7.57 4.61 -10.04
C ALA A 122 7.67 5.15 -8.59
N ILE A 123 8.85 5.57 -8.15
CA ILE A 123 9.05 6.22 -6.85
C ILE A 123 8.43 7.62 -6.88
N ASP A 124 8.61 8.36 -7.97
CA ASP A 124 8.04 9.69 -8.15
C ASP A 124 6.52 9.66 -8.26
N SER A 125 5.95 8.68 -8.96
CA SER A 125 4.49 8.56 -9.11
C SER A 125 3.78 8.28 -7.79
N ILE A 126 4.46 7.66 -6.81
CA ILE A 126 3.92 7.43 -5.46
C ILE A 126 4.27 8.56 -4.47
N LYS A 127 5.00 9.60 -4.90
CA LYS A 127 5.22 10.80 -4.08
C LYS A 127 3.94 11.65 -4.09
N CYS A 128 2.98 11.26 -3.26
CA CYS A 128 1.84 12.13 -2.95
C CYS A 128 2.17 13.06 -1.78
N LYS A 129 1.76 14.32 -1.88
CA LYS A 129 1.78 15.25 -0.74
C LYS A 129 0.64 14.83 0.20
N PRO A 130 0.93 14.50 1.47
CA PRO A 130 -0.13 14.15 2.41
C PRO A 130 -1.10 15.32 2.57
N LEU A 131 -2.38 14.99 2.59
CA LEU A 131 -3.47 15.87 2.88
C LEU A 131 -3.85 15.75 4.35
N THR A 132 -3.89 16.88 5.05
CA THR A 132 -4.45 16.91 6.40
C THR A 132 -5.95 16.99 6.31
N VAL A 133 -6.62 15.90 6.71
CA VAL A 133 -8.05 15.87 6.95
C VAL A 133 -8.28 16.29 8.40
N ARG A 134 -9.27 17.13 8.67
CA ARG A 134 -9.69 17.49 10.03
C ARG A 134 -11.08 16.92 10.28
N SER A 135 -11.27 16.22 11.40
CA SER A 135 -12.58 15.64 11.70
C SER A 135 -13.64 16.74 11.85
N THR A 136 -14.88 16.45 11.42
CA THR A 136 -16.03 17.34 11.60
C THR A 136 -16.84 17.03 12.85
N ASN A 137 -16.42 16.03 13.64
CA ASN A 137 -17.12 15.66 14.87
C ASN A 137 -17.16 16.83 15.87
N MET A 138 -18.35 17.10 16.38
CA MET A 138 -18.57 18.10 17.43
C MET A 138 -18.29 17.55 18.84
N HIS A 139 -18.39 16.23 18.99
CA HIS A 139 -18.18 15.51 20.23
C HIS A 139 -17.10 14.45 20.07
N ALA A 140 -16.49 14.05 21.18
CA ALA A 140 -15.52 12.97 21.19
C ALA A 140 -16.18 11.68 20.71
N VAL A 141 -15.48 10.91 19.87
CA VAL A 141 -15.95 9.62 19.38
C VAL A 141 -15.15 8.52 20.07
N SER A 142 -15.85 7.63 20.76
CA SER A 142 -15.28 6.42 21.34
C SER A 142 -15.20 5.35 20.27
N VAL A 143 -14.05 4.69 20.13
CA VAL A 143 -13.85 3.55 19.22
C VAL A 143 -13.44 2.37 20.07
N GLU A 144 -14.30 1.37 20.17
CA GLU A 144 -14.07 0.18 20.97
C GLU A 144 -12.94 -0.69 20.40
N PRO A 145 -12.34 -1.59 21.20
CA PRO A 145 -11.33 -2.53 20.71
C PRO A 145 -11.78 -3.28 19.45
N TYR A 146 -10.94 -3.29 18.42
CA TYR A 146 -11.18 -3.95 17.13
C TYR A 146 -12.40 -3.43 16.35
N GLU A 147 -12.94 -2.28 16.73
CA GLU A 147 -14.04 -1.62 16.04
C GLU A 147 -13.51 -0.79 14.86
N THR A 148 -14.29 -0.76 13.77
CA THR A 148 -14.09 0.17 12.64
C THR A 148 -15.21 1.21 12.60
N VAL A 149 -14.84 2.48 12.60
CA VAL A 149 -15.77 3.62 12.48
C VAL A 149 -15.46 4.47 11.25
N THR A 150 -16.49 5.11 10.70
CA THR A 150 -16.32 6.11 9.62
C THR A 150 -16.46 7.50 10.19
N ILE A 151 -15.44 8.34 9.98
CA ILE A 151 -15.40 9.73 10.40
C ILE A 151 -15.46 10.63 9.17
N ASN A 152 -16.38 11.59 9.20
CA ASN A 152 -16.39 12.67 8.21
C ASN A 152 -15.28 13.66 8.54
N GLY A 153 -14.54 14.08 7.51
CA GLY A 153 -13.48 15.05 7.65
C GLY A 153 -13.53 16.11 6.56
N ILE A 154 -12.85 17.22 6.81
CA ILE A 154 -12.62 18.31 5.86
C ILE A 154 -11.14 18.41 5.53
N ALA A 155 -10.84 18.54 4.26
CA ALA A 155 -9.52 18.87 3.78
C ALA A 155 -9.54 20.22 3.07
N ARG A 156 -8.41 20.93 3.12
CA ARG A 156 -8.20 22.20 2.42
C ARG A 156 -7.09 22.04 1.40
N ASN A 157 -7.10 22.89 0.38
CA ASN A 157 -6.12 22.87 -0.71
C ASN A 157 -6.13 21.57 -1.52
N VAL A 158 -7.30 20.93 -1.64
CA VAL A 158 -7.51 19.87 -2.63
C VAL A 158 -7.82 20.55 -3.95
N ASP A 159 -7.11 20.15 -5.00
CA ASP A 159 -7.37 20.66 -6.35
C ASP A 159 -8.81 20.34 -6.77
N ALA A 160 -9.50 21.30 -7.39
CA ALA A 160 -10.88 21.13 -7.85
C ALA A 160 -11.02 20.01 -8.91
N GLY A 161 -9.94 19.66 -9.62
CA GLY A 161 -9.91 18.55 -10.56
C GLY A 161 -9.83 17.16 -9.91
N ILE A 162 -9.60 17.06 -8.61
CA ILE A 162 -9.46 15.78 -7.89
C ILE A 162 -10.84 15.33 -7.39
N SER A 163 -11.39 14.25 -7.95
CA SER A 163 -12.65 13.65 -7.50
C SER A 163 -12.47 12.52 -6.50
N GLU A 164 -11.28 11.94 -6.44
CA GLU A 164 -10.97 10.76 -5.63
C GLU A 164 -9.59 10.89 -5.00
N VAL A 165 -9.48 10.42 -3.76
CA VAL A 165 -8.22 10.33 -3.02
C VAL A 165 -8.07 8.93 -2.46
N VAL A 166 -6.83 8.51 -2.27
CA VAL A 166 -6.56 7.37 -1.39
C VAL A 166 -6.58 7.90 0.04
N THR A 167 -7.00 7.04 0.97
CA THR A 167 -6.82 7.29 2.41
C THR A 167 -5.93 6.18 2.91
N GLU A 168 -4.83 6.53 3.59
CA GLU A 168 -3.90 5.54 4.14
C GLU A 168 -3.17 6.06 5.39
N ASN A 169 -2.64 5.14 6.20
CA ASN A 169 -1.88 5.50 7.39
C ASN A 169 -0.57 6.19 7.03
N LEU A 170 -0.30 7.31 7.71
CA LEU A 170 1.08 7.76 7.90
C LEU A 170 1.70 6.98 9.06
N GLU A 171 3.01 6.78 9.01
CA GLU A 171 3.80 5.90 9.90
C GLU A 171 3.71 6.23 11.41
N ASN A 172 2.96 7.26 11.81
CA ASN A 172 2.90 7.81 13.15
C ASN A 172 1.61 7.53 13.95
N SER A 173 0.60 6.85 13.40
CA SER A 173 -0.62 6.54 14.17
C SER A 173 -0.57 5.16 14.84
N LYS A 174 -0.32 5.12 16.15
CA LYS A 174 -0.09 3.86 16.90
C LYS A 174 -1.35 3.22 17.50
N GLN A 175 -2.48 3.92 17.53
CA GLN A 175 -3.70 3.43 18.22
C GLN A 175 -4.90 3.27 17.28
N LEU A 176 -5.01 4.14 16.28
CA LEU A 176 -6.03 4.06 15.24
C LEU A 176 -5.35 3.89 13.89
N THR A 177 -5.72 2.83 13.20
CA THR A 177 -5.23 2.48 11.88
C THR A 177 -6.31 2.86 10.88
N ILE A 178 -6.01 3.70 9.90
CA ILE A 178 -6.89 3.89 8.75
C ILE A 178 -7.02 2.60 8.00
N TYR A 179 -8.25 2.30 7.61
CA TYR A 179 -8.54 1.28 6.62
C TYR A 179 -8.26 1.84 5.22
N PRO A 180 -7.21 1.39 4.52
CA PRO A 180 -6.87 1.97 3.23
C PRO A 180 -8.00 1.82 2.22
N ARG A 181 -8.37 2.91 1.54
CA ARG A 181 -9.43 2.89 0.53
C ARG A 181 -9.33 4.08 -0.40
N MET A 182 -9.92 3.92 -1.58
CA MET A 182 -10.34 5.05 -2.40
C MET A 182 -11.56 5.73 -1.77
N ALA A 183 -11.50 7.05 -1.65
CA ALA A 183 -12.55 7.88 -1.07
C ALA A 183 -12.89 9.01 -2.05
N THR A 184 -14.19 9.20 -2.27
CA THR A 184 -14.68 10.32 -3.08
C THR A 184 -14.49 11.64 -2.34
N VAL A 185 -14.12 12.66 -3.10
CA VAL A 185 -13.94 14.04 -2.64
C VAL A 185 -15.17 14.86 -3.00
N ASP A 186 -15.89 15.36 -2.00
CA ASP A 186 -17.03 16.28 -2.18
C ASP A 186 -16.57 17.74 -1.98
N HIS A 187 -16.43 18.48 -3.07
CA HIS A 187 -15.95 19.87 -3.06
C HIS A 187 -17.03 20.85 -2.61
N GLN A 188 -16.73 21.62 -1.56
CA GLN A 188 -17.62 22.58 -0.92
C GLN A 188 -16.95 23.96 -0.85
N GLY A 189 -16.69 24.53 -2.03
CA GLY A 189 -16.07 25.85 -2.18
C GLY A 189 -14.61 25.86 -1.74
N SER A 190 -14.35 26.26 -0.49
CA SER A 190 -12.98 26.43 0.05
C SER A 190 -12.41 25.18 0.75
N TYR A 191 -13.21 24.13 0.87
CA TYR A 191 -12.81 22.87 1.48
C TYR A 191 -13.49 21.71 0.76
N SER A 192 -12.96 20.50 0.96
CA SER A 192 -13.55 19.29 0.43
C SER A 192 -13.85 18.33 1.59
N LYS A 193 -14.99 17.64 1.52
CA LYS A 193 -15.37 16.61 2.48
C LYS A 193 -14.85 15.26 2.02
N ILE A 194 -14.27 14.52 2.96
CA ILE A 194 -13.69 13.19 2.73
C ILE A 194 -14.11 12.30 3.90
N GLN A 195 -14.55 11.08 3.60
CA GLN A 195 -14.84 10.07 4.62
C GLN A 195 -13.61 9.21 4.89
N VAL A 196 -13.22 9.11 6.15
CA VAL A 196 -12.07 8.31 6.59
C VAL A 196 -12.57 7.16 7.46
N ARG A 197 -12.20 5.93 7.12
CA ARG A 197 -12.47 4.76 7.97
C ARG A 197 -11.29 4.51 8.89
N LEU A 198 -11.56 4.44 10.19
CA LEU A 198 -10.57 4.23 11.24
C LEU A 198 -10.89 2.90 11.94
N CYS A 199 -9.87 2.10 12.17
CA CYS A 199 -9.93 0.85 12.90
C CYS A 199 -9.09 0.95 14.17
N ASN A 200 -9.67 0.61 15.32
CA ASN A 200 -8.92 0.49 16.56
C ASN A 200 -8.30 -0.91 16.65
N MET A 201 -7.03 -1.05 16.31
CA MET A 201 -6.33 -2.34 16.39
C MET A 201 -5.85 -2.70 17.81
N SER A 202 -6.17 -1.88 18.81
CA SER A 202 -5.74 -2.08 20.19
C SER A 202 -6.79 -2.81 21.02
N ALA A 203 -6.34 -3.42 22.13
CA ALA A 203 -7.23 -4.05 23.11
C ALA A 203 -7.90 -3.04 24.07
N LYS A 204 -7.80 -1.72 23.80
CA LYS A 204 -8.35 -0.66 24.64
C LYS A 204 -9.24 0.24 23.81
N CYS A 205 -10.29 0.78 24.42
CA CYS A 205 -11.07 1.84 23.82
C CYS A 205 -10.19 3.08 23.53
N VAL A 206 -10.34 3.67 22.34
CA VAL A 206 -9.62 4.87 21.92
C VAL A 206 -10.59 6.01 21.65
N THR A 207 -10.28 7.20 22.14
CA THR A 207 -11.14 8.38 21.96
C THR A 207 -10.57 9.35 20.93
N ILE A 208 -11.34 9.61 19.88
CA ILE A 208 -11.07 10.66 18.89
C ILE A 208 -11.65 11.97 19.41
N LYS A 209 -10.78 12.97 19.62
CA LYS A 209 -11.21 14.30 20.12
C LYS A 209 -12.01 15.05 19.04
N PRO A 210 -12.88 16.00 19.43
CA PRO A 210 -13.54 16.89 18.48
C PRO A 210 -12.51 17.63 17.62
N LYS A 211 -12.77 17.73 16.32
CA LYS A 211 -11.95 18.51 15.36
C LYS A 211 -10.48 18.10 15.33
N SER A 212 -10.17 16.85 15.66
CA SER A 212 -8.80 16.33 15.59
C SER A 212 -8.28 16.32 14.16
N ASP A 213 -7.02 16.68 13.99
CA ASP A 213 -6.31 16.52 12.72
C ASP A 213 -5.95 15.05 12.51
N MET A 214 -6.05 14.68 11.26
CA MET A 214 -6.12 13.33 10.74
C MET A 214 -5.29 13.40 9.43
N SER A 215 -3.96 13.31 9.56
CA SER A 215 -3.02 13.57 8.44
C SER A 215 -2.72 12.32 7.66
N TYR A 216 -3.04 12.29 6.35
CA TYR A 216 -3.07 11.08 5.51
C TYR A 216 -2.57 11.36 4.09
N LYS A 217 -2.20 10.34 3.33
CA LYS A 217 -1.89 10.45 1.89
C LYS A 217 -3.06 10.01 1.04
#